data_AF-A0A9Q4DQ06-F1
#
_entry.id   AF-A0A9Q4DQ06-F1
#
_cell.length_a   1.000
_cell.length_b   1.000
_cell.length_c   1.000
_cell.angle_alpha   90.00
_cell.angle_beta   90.00
_cell.angle_gamma   90.00
#
_symmetry.space_group_name_H-M   'P 1'
#
loop_
_entity.id
_entity.type
_entity.pdbx_description
1 polymer ?
#
loop_
_entity_poly.entity_id
_entity_poly.type
_entity_poly.pdbx_seq_one_letter_code
_entity_poly.pdbx_strand_id
1 'polypeptide(L)'
;MKRILSIFVFAIVLAGCSSNANTEKQSAGGEQAKATPQSTSSQKDSIDEYQPNSQVTDDRSLLKVGQTFSDDKGKAVLKDIKQVNQTYKIGDVELTVKEMKLIHLRPDYSMIDYFHVLTHDEEFDFVKVFVDIKNTSSKKVNVAPIALMKTNTGETFDWNKDIYLEELNGELEGGAEKSGNLGFIVNASSGHAHDEDADNKKKEKEIKWIEITTSDVFDHNHKKISDAQKIKIEF
;
A
#
# COMPACT_ATOMS: atom_id res chain seq x y z
N MET A 1 -6.66 -65.09 -6.67
CA MET A 1 -5.86 -65.28 -5.43
C MET A 1 -5.54 -63.91 -4.89
N LYS A 2 -6.08 -63.56 -3.70
CA LYS A 2 -5.33 -63.34 -2.44
C LYS A 2 -4.33 -62.17 -2.53
N ARG A 3 -4.26 -61.18 -1.64
CA ARG A 3 -4.96 -60.74 -0.42
C ARG A 3 -4.09 -59.55 0.07
N ILE A 4 -4.72 -58.50 0.64
CA ILE A 4 -4.29 -57.85 1.92
C ILE A 4 -3.02 -56.97 1.84
N LEU A 5 -3.16 -55.64 1.94
CA LEU A 5 -3.13 -54.83 3.17
C LEU A 5 -1.69 -54.53 3.64
N SER A 6 -1.34 -53.24 3.66
CA SER A 6 -0.43 -52.72 4.70
C SER A 6 -0.83 -51.29 5.02
N ILE A 7 -1.59 -51.21 6.10
CA ILE A 7 -1.79 -50.02 6.93
C ILE A 7 -0.49 -49.84 7.72
N PHE A 8 0.12 -48.65 7.66
CA PHE A 8 0.95 -48.17 8.76
C PHE A 8 0.47 -46.78 9.16
N VAL A 9 -0.28 -46.78 10.25
CA VAL A 9 -0.62 -45.61 11.06
C VAL A 9 0.61 -45.26 11.87
N PHE A 10 1.02 -43.99 11.86
CA PHE A 10 1.64 -43.41 13.04
C PHE A 10 1.10 -41.99 13.24
N ALA A 11 0.42 -41.83 14.37
CA ALA A 11 -0.25 -40.63 14.78
C ALA A 11 0.50 -40.01 15.95
N ILE A 12 0.45 -38.67 16.00
CA ILE A 12 0.55 -37.81 17.19
C ILE A 12 1.97 -37.61 17.77
N VAL A 13 2.46 -36.38 17.69
CA VAL A 13 2.64 -35.51 18.88
C VAL A 13 2.38 -34.05 18.49
N LEU A 14 1.19 -33.52 18.82
CA LEU A 14 1.00 -32.09 19.05
C LEU A 14 1.19 -31.85 20.54
N ALA A 15 2.28 -31.18 20.92
CA ALA A 15 2.47 -30.63 22.26
C ALA A 15 2.25 -29.12 22.19
N GLY A 16 1.10 -28.67 22.68
CA GLY A 16 0.82 -27.26 22.96
C GLY A 16 1.53 -26.83 24.23
N CYS A 17 2.23 -25.69 24.18
CA CYS A 17 2.61 -24.94 25.37
C CYS A 17 1.50 -23.94 25.68
N SER A 18 0.66 -24.28 26.65
CA SER A 18 -0.15 -23.32 27.41
C SER A 18 0.60 -23.01 28.70
N SER A 19 0.86 -21.74 28.97
CA SER A 19 1.34 -21.28 30.27
C SER A 19 0.55 -20.04 30.69
N ASN A 20 -0.49 -20.27 31.50
CA ASN A 20 -1.12 -19.28 32.33
C ASN A 20 -0.24 -18.99 33.55
N ALA A 21 -0.16 -17.72 33.97
CA ALA A 21 -0.03 -17.39 35.38
C ALA A 21 -0.68 -16.02 35.64
N ASN A 22 -1.88 -16.10 36.22
CA ASN A 22 -2.61 -14.98 36.79
C ASN A 22 -2.15 -14.82 38.25
N THR A 23 -1.87 -13.61 38.73
CA THR A 23 -1.81 -13.32 40.17
C THR A 23 -2.25 -11.89 40.43
N GLU A 24 -3.50 -11.75 40.85
CA GLU A 24 -3.98 -10.56 41.56
C GLU A 24 -3.52 -10.62 43.03
N LYS A 25 -3.07 -9.48 43.57
CA LYS A 25 -3.50 -9.03 44.89
C LYS A 25 -3.33 -7.51 45.07
N GLN A 26 -4.42 -6.95 45.55
CA GLN A 26 -4.80 -5.55 45.78
C GLN A 26 -4.22 -4.98 47.10
N SER A 27 -3.89 -3.68 47.16
CA SER A 27 -4.58 -2.70 48.04
C SER A 27 -3.83 -1.35 48.25
N ALA A 28 -4.60 -0.27 48.04
CA ALA A 28 -4.67 1.02 48.76
C ALA A 28 -3.53 2.06 48.78
N GLY A 29 -3.77 3.18 48.08
CA GLY A 29 -4.08 4.48 48.71
C GLY A 29 -2.97 5.54 48.84
N GLY A 30 -3.11 6.66 48.11
CA GLY A 30 -2.42 7.93 48.38
C GLY A 30 -2.39 8.92 47.21
N GLU A 31 -3.17 10.01 47.31
CA GLU A 31 -3.22 11.15 46.37
C GLU A 31 -1.90 11.90 46.18
N GLN A 32 -1.56 12.26 44.93
CA GLN A 32 -1.07 13.62 44.64
C GLN A 32 -1.20 13.96 43.14
N ALA A 33 -2.01 14.99 42.86
CA ALA A 33 -2.07 15.65 41.58
C ALA A 33 -0.83 16.55 41.37
N LYS A 34 -0.16 16.43 40.21
CA LYS A 34 0.25 17.58 39.38
C LYS A 34 0.99 17.18 38.09
N ALA A 35 0.61 17.90 37.03
CA ALA A 35 1.34 18.22 35.82
C ALA A 35 1.58 17.10 34.79
N THR A 36 0.63 17.00 33.86
CA THR A 36 0.81 16.48 32.51
C THR A 36 1.88 17.30 31.77
N PRO A 37 2.96 16.70 31.26
CA PRO A 37 3.69 17.27 30.13
C PRO A 37 2.99 16.79 28.87
N GLN A 38 2.46 17.78 28.18
CA GLN A 38 2.00 17.82 26.80
C GLN A 38 2.70 16.82 25.86
N SER A 39 1.86 16.11 25.09
CA SER A 39 2.22 15.20 24.01
C SER A 39 3.37 15.70 23.13
N THR A 40 4.46 14.94 23.13
CA THR A 40 5.30 14.73 21.94
C THR A 40 4.94 13.36 21.35
N SER A 41 3.75 13.25 20.77
CA SER A 41 3.30 12.08 20.00
C SER A 41 3.00 12.54 18.58
N SER A 42 4.05 12.79 17.82
CA SER A 42 3.90 13.14 16.39
C SER A 42 5.01 12.57 15.52
N GLN A 43 5.96 11.83 16.11
CA GLN A 43 7.12 11.33 15.39
C GLN A 43 7.30 9.80 15.50
N LYS A 44 6.56 9.15 16.41
CA LYS A 44 6.60 7.69 16.58
C LYS A 44 5.46 6.98 15.86
N ASP A 45 4.35 7.69 15.63
CA ASP A 45 3.14 7.10 15.05
C ASP A 45 3.25 6.85 13.54
N SER A 46 4.12 7.57 12.82
CA SER A 46 4.24 7.48 11.35
C SER A 46 5.07 6.28 10.84
N ILE A 47 5.97 5.72 11.66
CA ILE A 47 6.83 4.59 11.24
C ILE A 47 6.08 3.26 11.31
N ASP A 48 4.96 3.20 12.04
CA ASP A 48 4.19 1.97 12.30
C ASP A 48 2.91 1.87 11.45
N GLU A 49 2.67 2.82 10.54
CA GLU A 49 1.40 2.86 9.78
C GLU A 49 1.27 1.73 8.75
N TYR A 50 2.38 1.19 8.25
CA TYR A 50 2.41 0.02 7.37
C TYR A 50 3.74 -0.74 7.50
N GLN A 51 3.73 -2.01 7.08
CA GLN A 51 4.91 -2.87 7.07
C GLN A 51 5.79 -2.56 5.85
N PRO A 52 7.13 -2.64 5.98
CA PRO A 52 8.00 -2.39 4.84
C PRO A 52 7.75 -3.44 3.74
N ASN A 53 7.65 -2.97 2.50
CA ASN A 53 7.40 -3.81 1.34
C ASN A 53 8.64 -4.66 0.98
N SER A 54 8.43 -5.86 0.45
CA SER A 54 9.52 -6.79 0.10
C SER A 54 10.28 -6.42 -1.17
N GLN A 55 9.73 -5.54 -2.01
CA GLN A 55 10.24 -5.22 -3.35
C GLN A 55 10.65 -3.75 -3.48
N VAL A 56 10.06 -2.84 -2.69
CA VAL A 56 10.34 -1.40 -2.76
C VAL A 56 11.13 -0.94 -1.53
N THR A 57 12.12 -0.07 -1.74
CA THR A 57 12.89 0.57 -0.65
C THR A 57 11.96 1.23 0.36
N ASP A 58 12.23 1.04 1.65
CA ASP A 58 11.40 1.57 2.74
C ASP A 58 11.39 3.12 2.72
N ASP A 59 10.19 3.70 2.66
CA ASP A 59 9.98 5.14 2.57
C ASP A 59 9.30 5.73 3.82
N ARG A 60 9.02 4.93 4.86
CA ARG A 60 8.27 5.38 6.06
C ARG A 60 8.93 6.53 6.80
N SER A 61 10.26 6.55 6.78
CA SER A 61 11.03 7.63 7.39
C SER A 61 11.09 8.90 6.55
N LEU A 62 10.73 8.85 5.26
CA LEU A 62 10.80 9.97 4.33
C LEU A 62 9.63 10.93 4.57
N LEU A 63 9.88 12.01 5.31
CA LEU A 63 8.86 12.99 5.69
C LEU A 63 9.20 14.42 5.24
N LYS A 64 10.40 14.63 4.69
CA LYS A 64 10.87 15.94 4.24
C LYS A 64 11.46 15.86 2.83
N VAL A 65 11.07 16.80 1.96
CA VAL A 65 11.61 16.87 0.59
C VAL A 65 13.14 16.92 0.61
N GLY A 66 13.76 16.13 -0.26
CA GLY A 66 15.20 15.91 -0.34
C GLY A 66 15.75 14.89 0.66
N GLN A 67 14.93 14.38 1.60
CA GLN A 67 15.33 13.30 2.49
C GLN A 67 15.56 12.01 1.71
N THR A 68 16.55 11.24 2.15
CA THR A 68 16.93 9.99 1.51
C THR A 68 16.86 8.83 2.48
N PHE A 69 16.55 7.65 1.97
CA PHE A 69 16.66 6.39 2.69
C PHE A 69 17.33 5.35 1.78
N SER A 70 18.04 4.39 2.36
CA SER A 70 18.66 3.32 1.61
C SER A 70 18.60 2.02 2.39
N ASP A 71 18.21 0.96 1.71
CA ASP A 71 18.20 -0.41 2.20
C ASP A 71 18.77 -1.35 1.12
N ASP A 72 18.59 -2.65 1.31
CA ASP A 72 19.01 -3.69 0.38
C ASP A 72 18.27 -3.67 -0.97
N LYS A 73 17.17 -2.91 -1.08
CA LYS A 73 16.37 -2.78 -2.32
C LYS A 73 16.75 -1.55 -3.15
N GLY A 74 17.54 -0.63 -2.59
CA GLY A 74 18.02 0.54 -3.29
C GLY A 74 18.07 1.82 -2.46
N LYS A 75 18.02 2.96 -3.15
CA LYS A 75 18.04 4.31 -2.55
C LYS A 75 16.83 5.10 -3.02
N ALA A 76 16.04 5.58 -2.06
CA ALA A 76 14.90 6.46 -2.28
C ALA A 76 15.25 7.90 -1.89
N VAL A 77 14.74 8.87 -2.66
CA VAL A 77 14.79 10.30 -2.36
C VAL A 77 13.39 10.88 -2.48
N LEU A 78 12.91 11.56 -1.44
CA LEU A 78 11.60 12.19 -1.46
C LEU A 78 11.63 13.47 -2.30
N LYS A 79 10.90 13.50 -3.43
CA LYS A 79 10.75 14.70 -4.26
C LYS A 79 9.59 15.57 -3.78
N ASP A 80 8.49 14.95 -3.35
CA ASP A 80 7.31 15.67 -2.85
C ASP A 80 6.44 14.78 -1.94
N ILE A 81 5.64 15.39 -1.08
CA ILE A 81 4.77 14.71 -0.11
C ILE A 81 3.52 15.52 0.21
N LYS A 82 2.37 14.84 0.22
CA LYS A 82 1.09 15.39 0.63
C LYS A 82 0.41 14.46 1.65
N GLN A 83 0.16 15.00 2.84
CA GLN A 83 -0.71 14.37 3.84
C GLN A 83 -2.16 14.67 3.46
N VAL A 84 -2.89 13.66 2.99
CA VAL A 84 -4.25 13.79 2.45
C VAL A 84 -5.28 13.58 3.56
N ASN A 85 -5.17 12.48 4.30
CA ASN A 85 -6.06 12.09 5.41
C ASN A 85 -7.56 12.33 5.13
N GLN A 86 -8.02 11.93 3.95
CA GLN A 86 -9.39 12.14 3.49
C GLN A 86 -10.08 10.83 3.14
N THR A 87 -11.30 10.66 3.66
CA THR A 87 -12.15 9.50 3.39
C THR A 87 -13.20 9.81 2.32
N TYR A 88 -13.31 8.91 1.35
CA TYR A 88 -14.26 8.91 0.25
C TYR A 88 -15.20 7.73 0.40
N LYS A 89 -16.52 7.96 0.33
CA LYS A 89 -17.53 6.90 0.43
C LYS A 89 -17.93 6.44 -0.97
N ILE A 90 -17.66 5.18 -1.30
CA ILE A 90 -17.96 4.55 -2.58
C ILE A 90 -19.00 3.45 -2.30
N GLY A 91 -20.26 3.85 -2.18
CA GLY A 91 -21.31 2.96 -1.68
C GLY A 91 -21.02 2.51 -0.26
N ASP A 92 -20.98 1.19 -0.06
CA ASP A 92 -20.67 0.56 1.23
C ASP A 92 -19.17 0.44 1.51
N VAL A 93 -18.30 0.99 0.66
CA VAL A 93 -16.84 1.01 0.88
C VAL A 93 -16.38 2.41 1.26
N GLU A 94 -15.59 2.51 2.32
CA GLU A 94 -14.85 3.72 2.66
C GLU A 94 -13.40 3.57 2.21
N LEU A 95 -12.94 4.49 1.36
CA LEU A 95 -11.54 4.63 0.94
C LEU A 95 -10.94 5.85 1.63
N THR A 96 -9.98 5.65 2.51
CA THR A 96 -9.20 6.74 3.11
C THR A 96 -7.87 6.84 2.39
N VAL A 97 -7.61 7.97 1.72
CA VAL A 97 -6.27 8.29 1.22
C VAL A 97 -5.53 9.02 2.33
N LYS A 98 -4.48 8.40 2.87
CA LYS A 98 -3.70 8.94 3.99
C LYS A 98 -2.60 9.86 3.50
N GLU A 99 -1.77 9.36 2.59
CA GLU A 99 -0.55 10.02 2.13
C GLU A 99 -0.33 9.79 0.63
N MET A 100 0.22 10.80 -0.03
CA MET A 100 0.78 10.70 -1.37
C MET A 100 2.23 11.18 -1.37
N LYS A 101 3.13 10.44 -2.02
CA LYS A 101 4.54 10.80 -2.16
C LYS A 101 4.98 10.71 -3.61
N LEU A 102 5.85 11.61 -4.03
CA LEU A 102 6.65 11.48 -5.24
C LEU A 102 8.08 11.13 -4.81
N ILE A 103 8.55 9.97 -5.24
CA ILE A 103 9.84 9.41 -4.81
C ILE A 103 10.69 9.14 -6.04
N HIS A 104 11.94 9.58 -5.99
CA HIS A 104 12.97 9.13 -6.91
C HIS A 104 13.62 7.86 -6.37
N LEU A 105 13.68 6.81 -7.17
CA LEU A 105 14.26 5.52 -6.82
C LEU A 105 15.45 5.21 -7.72
N ARG A 106 16.55 4.84 -7.07
CA ARG A 106 17.62 4.05 -7.67
C ARG A 106 17.58 2.65 -7.07
N PRO A 107 17.03 1.65 -7.78
CA PRO A 107 17.00 0.27 -7.31
C PRO A 107 18.42 -0.26 -7.05
N ASP A 108 18.54 -1.20 -6.12
CA ASP A 108 19.73 -2.05 -6.03
C ASP A 108 19.81 -2.95 -7.28
N TYR A 109 21.02 -3.41 -7.61
CA TYR A 109 21.23 -4.29 -8.76
C TYR A 109 20.37 -5.57 -8.69
N SER A 110 20.14 -6.09 -7.49
CA SER A 110 19.27 -7.26 -7.27
C SER A 110 17.79 -7.04 -7.61
N MET A 111 17.35 -5.78 -7.69
CA MET A 111 15.97 -5.38 -7.97
C MET A 111 15.72 -5.02 -9.43
N ILE A 112 16.76 -5.04 -10.28
CA ILE A 112 16.66 -4.65 -11.69
C ILE A 112 15.61 -5.49 -12.45
N ASP A 113 15.64 -6.82 -12.30
CA ASP A 113 14.72 -7.71 -13.01
C ASP A 113 13.26 -7.48 -12.63
N TYR A 114 13.01 -7.07 -11.37
CA TYR A 114 11.68 -6.73 -10.91
C TYR A 114 11.13 -5.49 -11.63
N PHE A 115 11.95 -4.43 -11.76
CA PHE A 115 11.51 -3.18 -12.38
C PHE A 115 11.61 -3.19 -13.91
N HIS A 116 12.43 -4.06 -14.52
CA HIS A 116 12.61 -4.14 -15.96
C HIS A 116 11.32 -4.47 -16.74
N VAL A 117 10.35 -5.14 -16.12
CA VAL A 117 9.03 -5.39 -16.75
C VAL A 117 8.16 -4.13 -16.79
N LEU A 118 8.55 -3.08 -16.07
CA LEU A 118 7.82 -1.81 -15.91
C LEU A 118 8.55 -0.61 -16.52
N THR A 119 9.87 -0.60 -16.53
CA THR A 119 10.70 0.47 -17.11
C THR A 119 12.10 -0.04 -17.47
N HIS A 120 12.74 0.56 -18.49
CA HIS A 120 14.15 0.32 -18.80
C HIS A 120 15.08 1.40 -18.21
N ASP A 121 14.55 2.35 -17.44
CA ASP A 121 15.37 3.34 -16.74
C ASP A 121 16.09 2.71 -15.54
N GLU A 122 17.38 3.02 -15.39
CA GLU A 122 18.18 2.61 -14.21
C GLU A 122 17.75 3.32 -12.92
N GLU A 123 17.21 4.54 -13.06
CA GLU A 123 16.66 5.35 -11.98
C GLU A 123 15.40 6.04 -12.49
N PHE A 124 14.37 6.10 -11.66
CA PHE A 124 13.06 6.59 -12.07
C PHE A 124 12.30 7.21 -10.91
N ASP A 125 11.30 8.02 -11.26
CA ASP A 125 10.36 8.55 -10.29
C ASP A 125 9.14 7.64 -10.22
N PHE A 126 8.52 7.55 -9.04
CA PHE A 126 7.22 6.93 -8.88
C PHE A 126 6.33 7.73 -7.92
N VAL A 127 5.03 7.69 -8.18
CA VAL A 127 4.02 8.20 -7.25
C VAL A 127 3.54 7.04 -6.38
N LYS A 128 3.62 7.22 -5.07
CA LYS A 128 3.06 6.31 -4.05
C LYS A 128 1.80 6.91 -3.45
N VAL A 129 0.78 6.10 -3.23
CA VAL A 129 -0.44 6.44 -2.50
C VAL A 129 -0.64 5.40 -1.39
N PHE A 130 -0.69 5.87 -0.14
CA PHE A 130 -1.02 5.03 1.02
C PHE A 130 -2.51 5.18 1.36
N VAL A 131 -3.21 4.04 1.42
CA VAL A 131 -4.67 4.00 1.59
C VAL A 131 -5.11 3.01 2.66
N ASP A 132 -6.28 3.29 3.25
CA ASP A 132 -7.11 2.29 3.93
C ASP A 132 -8.39 2.07 3.13
N ILE A 133 -8.83 0.83 3.02
CA ILE A 133 -10.14 0.45 2.49
C ILE A 133 -10.93 -0.33 3.53
N LYS A 134 -12.19 0.06 3.72
CA LYS A 134 -13.09 -0.57 4.69
C LYS A 134 -14.43 -0.89 4.06
N ASN A 135 -14.86 -2.13 4.19
CA ASN A 135 -16.22 -2.53 3.84
C ASN A 135 -17.13 -2.27 5.04
N THR A 136 -18.00 -1.28 4.94
CA THR A 136 -18.93 -0.89 6.01
C THR A 136 -20.20 -1.74 6.05
N SER A 137 -20.43 -2.60 5.04
CA SER A 137 -21.54 -3.55 5.03
C SER A 137 -21.19 -4.85 5.75
N SER A 138 -22.20 -5.68 6.03
CA SER A 138 -22.02 -7.05 6.52
C SER A 138 -21.78 -8.08 5.41
N LYS A 139 -21.77 -7.68 4.15
CA LYS A 139 -21.66 -8.58 2.98
C LYS A 139 -20.32 -8.38 2.30
N LYS A 140 -19.80 -9.45 1.67
CA LYS A 140 -18.63 -9.36 0.81
C LYS A 140 -18.88 -8.45 -0.39
N VAL A 141 -17.86 -7.65 -0.72
CA VAL A 141 -17.81 -6.79 -1.92
C VAL A 141 -16.51 -7.04 -2.70
N ASN A 142 -16.48 -6.62 -3.97
CA ASN A 142 -15.28 -6.55 -4.78
C ASN A 142 -15.00 -5.08 -5.15
N VAL A 143 -13.78 -4.62 -4.87
CA VAL A 143 -13.36 -3.23 -5.04
C VAL A 143 -11.86 -3.12 -5.34
N ALA A 144 -11.45 -2.10 -6.07
CA ALA A 144 -10.07 -1.67 -6.23
C ALA A 144 -9.98 -0.18 -5.82
N PRO A 145 -9.13 0.18 -4.82
CA PRO A 145 -8.93 1.58 -4.43
C PRO A 145 -8.43 2.45 -5.58
N ILE A 146 -7.62 1.89 -6.49
CA ILE A 146 -7.16 2.55 -7.71
C ILE A 146 -7.28 1.54 -8.86
N ALA A 147 -8.35 1.67 -9.66
CA ALA A 147 -8.49 0.93 -10.92
C ALA A 147 -7.72 1.61 -12.05
N LEU A 148 -7.67 2.95 -12.03
CA LEU A 148 -6.90 3.77 -12.96
C LEU A 148 -6.28 4.94 -12.21
N MET A 149 -5.02 5.27 -12.51
CA MET A 149 -4.39 6.51 -12.08
C MET A 149 -3.95 7.32 -13.29
N LYS A 150 -4.21 8.62 -13.28
CA LYS A 150 -3.80 9.56 -14.34
C LYS A 150 -3.00 10.71 -13.74
N THR A 151 -1.95 11.14 -14.41
CA THR A 151 -1.17 12.32 -13.99
C THR A 151 -1.50 13.56 -14.83
N ASN A 152 -1.02 14.71 -14.38
CA ASN A 152 -1.07 15.95 -15.16
C ASN A 152 -0.25 15.93 -16.46
N THR A 153 0.62 14.93 -16.64
CA THR A 153 1.47 14.77 -17.83
C THR A 153 0.75 14.04 -18.96
N GLY A 154 -0.42 13.46 -18.67
CA GLY A 154 -1.21 12.64 -19.57
C GLY A 154 -0.98 11.13 -19.41
N GLU A 155 0.02 10.72 -18.64
CA GLU A 155 0.27 9.30 -18.35
C GLU A 155 -0.90 8.68 -17.59
N THR A 156 -1.16 7.41 -17.88
CA THR A 156 -2.26 6.64 -17.30
C THR A 156 -1.78 5.24 -16.95
N PHE A 157 -2.16 4.76 -15.78
CA PHE A 157 -1.73 3.49 -15.21
C PHE A 157 -2.94 2.70 -14.75
N ASP A 158 -2.99 1.42 -15.11
CA ASP A 158 -3.90 0.47 -14.48
C ASP A 158 -3.21 -0.24 -13.31
N TRP A 159 -3.96 -1.05 -12.58
CA TRP A 159 -3.48 -1.83 -11.45
C TRP A 159 -2.31 -2.81 -11.76
N ASN A 160 -2.04 -3.16 -13.03
CA ASN A 160 -0.97 -4.10 -13.39
C ASN A 160 0.40 -3.41 -13.35
N LYS A 161 0.41 -2.07 -13.25
CA LYS A 161 1.60 -1.24 -13.13
C LYS A 161 1.93 -0.89 -11.67
N ASP A 162 1.18 -1.44 -10.71
CA ASP A 162 1.47 -1.26 -9.29
C ASP A 162 2.78 -1.98 -8.88
N ILE A 163 3.69 -1.24 -8.26
CA ILE A 163 4.99 -1.75 -7.77
C ILE A 163 4.94 -2.30 -6.35
N TYR A 164 3.84 -2.13 -5.61
CA TYR A 164 3.77 -2.60 -4.22
C TYR A 164 3.15 -3.99 -4.13
N LEU A 165 2.17 -4.32 -5.00
CA LEU A 165 1.54 -5.64 -5.08
C LEU A 165 0.96 -6.13 -3.74
N GLU A 166 0.43 -5.22 -2.92
CA GLU A 166 -0.06 -5.49 -1.56
C GLU A 166 -1.51 -6.02 -1.53
N GLU A 167 -2.01 -6.58 -2.64
CA GLU A 167 -3.31 -7.28 -2.74
C GLU A 167 -4.53 -6.47 -2.21
N LEU A 168 -4.50 -5.15 -2.44
CA LEU A 168 -5.59 -4.24 -2.07
C LEU A 168 -6.81 -4.35 -2.98
N ASN A 169 -6.64 -4.91 -4.18
CA ASN A 169 -7.70 -5.09 -5.16
C ASN A 169 -8.43 -6.43 -4.96
N GLY A 170 -9.73 -6.45 -5.24
CA GLY A 170 -10.54 -7.66 -5.27
C GLY A 170 -11.50 -7.78 -4.09
N GLU A 171 -11.63 -8.99 -3.56
CA GLU A 171 -12.63 -9.28 -2.52
C GLU A 171 -12.27 -8.65 -1.16
N LEU A 172 -13.30 -8.08 -0.51
CA LEU A 172 -13.24 -7.55 0.84
C LEU A 172 -14.45 -8.06 1.63
N GLU A 173 -14.18 -8.82 2.69
CA GLU A 173 -15.23 -9.38 3.56
C GLU A 173 -16.05 -8.27 4.24
N GLY A 174 -17.27 -8.60 4.67
CA GLY A 174 -18.13 -7.66 5.40
C GLY A 174 -17.46 -7.18 6.69
N GLY A 175 -17.40 -5.86 6.91
CA GLY A 175 -16.76 -5.25 8.08
C GLY A 175 -15.23 -5.25 8.03
N ALA A 176 -14.60 -5.85 7.01
CA ALA A 176 -13.15 -5.95 6.93
C ALA A 176 -12.50 -4.62 6.50
N GLU A 177 -11.25 -4.46 6.93
CA GLU A 177 -10.40 -3.32 6.61
C GLU A 177 -9.04 -3.83 6.10
N LYS A 178 -8.51 -3.19 5.07
CA LYS A 178 -7.15 -3.41 4.55
C LYS A 178 -6.45 -2.07 4.41
N SER A 179 -5.16 -2.05 4.66
CA SER A 179 -4.31 -0.87 4.48
C SER A 179 -3.09 -1.26 3.67
N GLY A 180 -2.61 -0.35 2.83
CA GLY A 180 -1.40 -0.60 2.06
C GLY A 180 -1.10 0.49 1.05
N ASN A 181 -0.03 0.25 0.32
CA ASN A 181 0.52 1.17 -0.67
C ASN A 181 0.19 0.70 -2.08
N LEU A 182 -0.06 1.68 -2.95
CA LEU A 182 0.00 1.49 -4.39
C LEU A 182 1.02 2.47 -4.96
N GLY A 183 1.78 2.04 -5.97
CA GLY A 183 2.86 2.85 -6.52
C GLY A 183 3.02 2.66 -8.02
N PHE A 184 3.24 3.75 -8.74
CA PHE A 184 3.32 3.72 -10.20
C PHE A 184 4.50 4.55 -10.68
N ILE A 185 5.34 3.95 -11.51
CA ILE A 185 6.49 4.62 -12.14
C ILE A 185 5.95 5.68 -13.11
N VAL A 186 6.47 6.90 -13.02
CA VAL A 186 6.05 8.05 -13.84
C VAL A 186 7.25 8.62 -14.59
N ASN A 187 7.00 9.29 -15.71
CA ASN A 187 8.05 9.83 -16.58
C ASN A 187 9.05 8.76 -17.08
N ALA A 188 8.62 7.49 -17.17
CA ALA A 188 9.49 6.42 -17.68
C ALA A 188 9.84 6.67 -19.15
N SER A 189 11.09 6.40 -19.52
CA SER A 189 11.59 6.61 -20.87
C SER A 189 11.00 5.64 -21.91
N SER A 190 10.57 4.44 -21.51
CA SER A 190 10.15 3.39 -22.45
C SER A 190 9.23 2.30 -21.87
N GLY A 191 8.47 2.58 -20.80
CA GLY A 191 7.83 1.53 -19.97
C GLY A 191 6.31 1.32 -20.09
N HIS A 192 5.57 2.17 -20.81
CA HIS A 192 4.09 2.20 -20.67
C HIS A 192 3.30 1.89 -21.95
N ALA A 193 3.93 1.91 -23.13
CA ALA A 193 3.39 1.43 -24.39
C ALA A 193 4.53 1.28 -25.42
N HIS A 194 4.36 0.41 -26.41
CA HIS A 194 5.18 0.38 -27.63
C HIS A 194 4.88 1.62 -28.49
N ASP A 195 5.17 2.83 -27.99
CA ASP A 195 5.16 4.04 -28.80
C ASP A 195 6.59 4.31 -29.26
N GLU A 196 6.87 3.95 -30.51
CA GLU A 196 8.16 4.10 -31.21
C GLU A 196 8.63 5.56 -31.37
N ASP A 197 7.84 6.53 -30.93
CA ASP A 197 8.13 7.97 -31.05
C ASP A 197 8.73 8.61 -29.77
N ALA A 198 8.89 7.86 -28.67
CA ALA A 198 9.34 8.38 -27.39
C ALA A 198 10.87 8.50 -27.21
N ASP A 199 11.66 8.03 -28.18
CA ASP A 199 13.13 7.91 -28.05
C ASP A 199 13.91 9.24 -28.06
N ASN A 200 13.26 10.39 -28.22
CA ASN A 200 13.96 11.67 -28.34
C ASN A 200 13.30 12.80 -27.54
N LYS A 201 13.32 12.69 -26.20
CA LYS A 201 13.70 13.73 -25.22
C LYS A 201 13.19 13.36 -23.83
N LYS A 202 14.12 12.95 -22.95
CA LYS A 202 13.94 12.81 -21.50
C LYS A 202 13.71 14.20 -20.88
N LYS A 203 12.49 14.73 -21.01
CA LYS A 203 12.03 15.86 -20.21
C LYS A 203 11.26 15.26 -19.04
N GLU A 204 11.88 15.23 -17.87
CA GLU A 204 11.16 15.04 -16.61
C GLU A 204 10.03 16.07 -16.58
N LYS A 205 8.79 15.60 -16.75
CA LYS A 205 7.63 16.46 -16.64
C LYS A 205 7.29 16.53 -15.15
N GLU A 206 7.19 17.74 -14.65
CA GLU A 206 6.80 18.01 -13.27
C GLU A 206 5.42 17.38 -13.00
N ILE A 207 5.35 16.48 -12.00
CA ILE A 207 4.10 15.90 -11.53
C ILE A 207 3.48 16.86 -10.51
N LYS A 208 2.30 17.39 -10.84
CA LYS A 208 1.56 18.38 -10.02
C LYS A 208 0.35 17.77 -9.34
N TRP A 209 -0.27 16.79 -9.99
CA TRP A 209 -1.45 16.13 -9.48
C TRP A 209 -1.59 14.74 -10.07
N ILE A 210 -2.31 13.89 -9.34
CA ILE A 210 -2.88 12.65 -9.86
C ILE A 210 -4.41 12.68 -9.77
N GLU A 211 -5.06 11.96 -10.66
CA GLU A 211 -6.48 11.61 -10.59
C GLU A 211 -6.56 10.08 -10.44
N ILE A 212 -7.11 9.64 -9.31
CA ILE A 212 -7.44 8.25 -9.04
C ILE A 212 -8.87 8.01 -9.53
N THR A 213 -9.08 6.95 -10.29
CA THR A 213 -10.40 6.37 -10.52
C THR A 213 -10.45 5.04 -9.78
N THR A 214 -11.38 4.91 -8.84
CA THR A 214 -11.64 3.64 -8.14
C THR A 214 -12.32 2.66 -9.09
N SER A 215 -12.44 1.39 -8.73
CA SER A 215 -13.40 0.53 -9.43
C SER A 215 -14.84 0.92 -9.07
N ASP A 216 -15.78 0.45 -9.87
CA ASP A 216 -17.14 0.20 -9.39
C ASP A 216 -17.08 -0.79 -8.21
N VAL A 217 -18.07 -0.75 -7.31
CA VAL A 217 -18.21 -1.77 -6.27
C VAL A 217 -19.18 -2.83 -6.74
N PHE A 218 -18.76 -4.09 -6.63
CA PHE A 218 -19.58 -5.25 -6.97
C PHE A 218 -19.90 -6.08 -5.73
N ASP A 219 -21.05 -6.75 -5.72
CA ASP A 219 -21.35 -7.76 -4.72
C ASP A 219 -20.64 -9.11 -5.03
N HIS A 220 -20.79 -10.09 -4.15
CA HIS A 220 -20.26 -11.45 -4.34
C HIS A 220 -20.75 -12.17 -5.61
N ASN A 221 -21.83 -11.72 -6.25
CA ASN A 221 -22.33 -12.25 -7.52
C ASN A 221 -21.85 -11.44 -8.73
N HIS A 222 -20.87 -10.55 -8.55
CA HIS A 222 -20.37 -9.62 -9.57
C HIS A 222 -21.46 -8.68 -10.12
N LYS A 223 -22.52 -8.44 -9.35
CA LYS A 223 -23.50 -7.41 -9.67
C LYS A 223 -22.99 -6.08 -9.15
N LYS A 224 -22.92 -5.09 -10.02
CA LYS A 224 -22.59 -3.71 -9.64
C LYS A 224 -23.60 -3.18 -8.62
N ILE A 225 -23.09 -2.62 -7.53
CA ILE A 225 -23.88 -2.01 -6.45
C ILE A 225 -23.53 -0.54 -6.21
N SER A 226 -22.40 -0.04 -6.71
CA SER A 226 -22.07 1.39 -6.68
C SER A 226 -21.12 1.77 -7.82
N ASP A 227 -21.22 3.01 -8.26
CA ASP A 227 -20.35 3.59 -9.29
C ASP A 227 -18.96 3.94 -8.75
N ALA A 228 -17.97 3.82 -9.61
CA ALA A 228 -16.62 4.32 -9.40
C ALA A 228 -16.59 5.83 -9.07
N GLN A 229 -15.57 6.25 -8.33
CA GLN A 229 -15.31 7.64 -8.03
C GLN A 229 -13.99 8.12 -8.63
N LYS A 230 -13.97 9.41 -8.99
CA LYS A 230 -12.77 10.14 -9.42
C LYS A 230 -12.31 11.06 -8.32
N ILE A 231 -11.06 10.92 -7.92
CA ILE A 231 -10.45 11.66 -6.81
C ILE A 231 -9.18 12.32 -7.35
N LYS A 232 -9.17 13.65 -7.39
CA LYS A 232 -8.00 14.42 -7.81
C LYS A 232 -7.23 14.90 -6.57
N ILE A 233 -5.93 14.65 -6.54
CA ILE A 233 -5.03 15.02 -5.44
C ILE A 233 -3.87 15.82 -6.03
N GLU A 234 -3.65 17.01 -5.50
CA GLU A 234 -2.52 17.88 -5.87
C GLU A 234 -1.43 17.74 -4.81
N PHE A 235 -0.16 17.75 -5.26
CA PHE A 235 0.99 17.80 -4.36
C PHE A 235 0.97 19.11 -3.56
#